data_AF-A0A1V2EU89-F1
#
_entry.id   AF-A0A1V2EU89-F1
#
_cell.length_a   1.000
_cell.length_b   1.000
_cell.length_c   1.000
_cell.angle_alpha   90.00
_cell.angle_beta   90.00
_cell.angle_gamma   90.00
#
_symmetry.space_group_name_H-M   'P 1'
#
loop_
_entity.id
_entity.type
_entity.pdbx_description
1 polymer ?
#
loop_
_entity_poly.entity_id
_entity_poly.type
_entity_poly.pdbx_seq_one_letter_code
_entity_poly.pdbx_strand_id
1 'polypeptide(L)' 'MADENRRIEVNTNEARAGSTPHMTRYILGASLVLIVVIFAVLLFARQ' A
#
# COMPACT_ATOMS: atom_id res chain seq x y z
N MET A 1 -5.15 38.85 -23.57
CA MET A 1 -5.72 37.50 -23.69
C MET A 1 -5.70 36.89 -22.31
N ALA A 2 -6.84 36.90 -21.63
CA ALA A 2 -7.05 36.21 -20.36
C ALA A 2 -7.79 34.91 -20.71
N ASP A 3 -7.23 33.74 -20.38
CA ASP A 3 -7.71 32.92 -19.26
C ASP A 3 -6.97 31.56 -19.17
N GLU A 4 -6.84 31.07 -17.93
CA GLU A 4 -6.55 29.70 -17.49
C GLU A 4 -5.29 29.00 -18.04
N ASN A 5 -4.13 29.06 -17.38
CA ASN A 5 -3.85 28.39 -16.10
C ASN A 5 -4.57 27.04 -15.88
N ARG A 6 -4.81 26.26 -16.94
CA ARG A 6 -4.99 24.82 -16.78
C ARG A 6 -3.63 24.21 -16.47
N ARG A 7 -3.25 24.26 -15.18
CA ARG A 7 -2.29 23.33 -14.61
C ARG A 7 -2.82 21.93 -14.88
N ILE A 8 -2.37 21.37 -15.99
CA ILE A 8 -2.42 19.95 -16.22
C ILE A 8 -1.42 19.38 -15.21
N GLU A 9 -1.87 19.23 -13.96
CA GLU A 9 -1.21 18.44 -12.93
C GLU A 9 -1.39 16.97 -13.34
N VAL A 10 -0.74 16.58 -14.44
CA VAL A 10 -0.59 15.17 -14.78
C VAL A 10 0.30 14.62 -13.68
N ASN A 11 -0.35 13.89 -12.77
CA ASN A 11 0.27 13.11 -11.73
C ASN A 11 1.25 12.15 -12.39
N THR A 12 2.48 12.62 -12.64
CA THR A 12 3.53 11.90 -13.36
C THR A 12 3.94 10.62 -12.61
N ASN A 13 3.50 10.49 -11.35
CA ASN A 13 3.61 9.26 -10.57
C ASN A 13 2.77 8.09 -11.09
N GLU A 14 1.62 8.33 -11.74
CA GLU A 14 0.72 7.25 -12.20
C GLU A 14 1.20 6.58 -13.50
N ALA A 15 2.09 7.22 -14.27
CA ALA A 15 2.59 6.67 -15.53
C ALA A 15 3.63 5.54 -15.35
N ARG A 16 4.21 5.37 -14.14
CA ARG A 16 5.09 4.24 -13.77
C ARG A 16 4.64 3.47 -12.53
N ALA A 17 3.88 4.07 -11.64
CA ALA A 17 3.27 3.36 -10.53
C ALA A 17 1.91 2.86 -10.97
N GLY A 18 1.88 1.76 -11.73
CA GLY A 18 0.62 1.12 -12.11
C GLY A 18 -0.22 0.87 -10.87
N SER A 19 -1.34 1.57 -10.75
CA SER A 19 -2.59 1.39 -9.98
C SER A 19 -2.62 0.66 -8.60
N THR A 20 -1.53 0.11 -8.07
CA THR A 20 -1.52 -0.72 -6.86
C THR A 20 -0.34 -0.50 -5.88
N PRO A 21 0.22 0.72 -5.68
CA PRO A 21 1.04 0.99 -4.49
C PRO A 21 0.26 0.69 -3.19
N HIS A 22 -1.03 1.04 -3.18
CA HIS A 22 -1.86 0.95 -1.99
C HIS A 22 -2.24 -0.50 -1.64
N MET A 23 -2.63 -1.28 -2.63
CA MET A 23 -2.97 -2.71 -2.45
C MET A 23 -1.78 -3.51 -1.95
N THR A 24 -0.59 -3.31 -2.54
CA THR A 24 0.63 -4.00 -2.10
C THR A 24 0.95 -3.70 -0.63
N ARG A 25 0.80 -2.44 -0.21
CA ARG A 25 1.03 -2.02 1.18
C ARG A 25 0.06 -2.68 2.16
N TYR A 26 -1.22 -2.83 1.79
CA TYR A 26 -2.21 -3.52 2.64
C TYR A 26 -1.93 -5.01 2.77
N ILE A 27 -1.65 -5.69 1.65
CA ILE A 27 -1.38 -7.13 1.66
C ILE A 27 -0.11 -7.42 2.48
N LEU A 28 0.92 -6.59 2.32
CA LEU A 28 2.17 -6.74 3.06
C LEU A 28 1.96 -6.54 4.56
N GLY A 29 1.21 -5.49 4.95
CA GLY A 29 0.87 -5.23 6.34
C GLY A 29 0.02 -6.33 6.97
N ALA A 30 -1.05 -6.75 6.29
CA ALA A 30 -1.94 -7.80 6.78
C ALA A 30 -1.23 -9.16 6.91
N SER A 31 -0.41 -9.53 5.92
CA SER A 31 0.35 -10.79 5.94
C SER A 31 1.37 -10.82 7.08
N LEU A 32 2.08 -9.70 7.31
CA LEU A 32 3.03 -9.60 8.42
C LEU A 32 2.34 -9.79 9.77
N VAL A 33 1.23 -9.10 9.99
CA VAL A 33 0.43 -9.24 11.23
C VAL A 33 -0.05 -10.68 11.39
N LEU A 34 -0.57 -11.29 10.33
CA LEU A 34 -1.03 -12.68 10.36
C LEU A 34 0.07 -13.64 10.79
N ILE A 35 1.28 -13.52 10.22
CA ILE A 35 2.43 -14.36 10.59
C ILE A 35 2.78 -14.18 12.07
N VAL A 36 2.86 -12.94 12.55
CA VAL A 36 3.14 -12.64 13.96
C VAL A 36 2.11 -13.30 14.88
N VAL A 37 0.83 -13.21 14.55
CA VAL A 37 -0.26 -13.85 15.32
C VAL A 37 -0.12 -15.37 15.32
N ILE A 38 0.15 -16.00 14.17
CA ILE A 38 0.34 -17.45 14.08
C ILE A 38 1.53 -17.89 14.95
N PHE A 39 2.67 -17.21 14.86
CA PHE A 39 3.84 -17.53 15.68
C PHE A 39 3.57 -17.33 17.17
N ALA A 40 2.88 -16.26 17.55
CA ALA A 40 2.47 -16.04 18.93
C ALA A 40 1.62 -17.21 19.44
N VAL A 41 0.58 -17.60 18.69
CA VAL A 41 -0.27 -18.75 19.03
C VAL A 41 0.56 -20.04 19.14
N LEU A 42 1.47 -20.31 18.21
CA LEU A 42 2.31 -21.51 18.25
C LEU A 42 3.25 -21.53 19.46
N LEU A 43 3.84 -20.39 19.82
CA LEU A 43 4.69 -20.29 21.00
C LEU A 43 3.88 -20.48 22.29
N PHE A 44 2.73 -19.81 22.41
CA PHE A 44 1.87 -19.90 23.59
C PHE A 44 1.15 -21.25 23.71
N ALA A 45 0.82 -21.93 22.60
CA ALA A 45 0.15 -23.23 22.61
C ALA A 45 1.09 -24.41 22.87
N ARG A 46 2.42 -24.22 22.69
CA ARG A 46 3.44 -25.26 22.94
C ARG A 46 4.24 -25.02 24.21
N GLN A 47 3.95 -23.94 24.94
CA GLN A 47 4.47 -23.66 26.27
C GLN A 47 3.56 -24.30 27.33
#